data_AF-W4JQQ8-F1
#
_entry.id   AF-W4JQQ8-F1
#
_cell.length_a   1.000
_cell.length_b   1.000
_cell.length_c   1.000
_cell.angle_alpha   90.00
_cell.angle_beta   90.00
_cell.angle_gamma   90.00
#
_symmetry.space_group_name_H-M   'P 1'
#
loop_
_entity.id
_entity.type
_entity.pdbx_description
1 polymer ?
#
loop_
_entity_poly.entity_id
_entity_poly.type
_entity_poly.pdbx_seq_one_letter_code
_entity_poly.pdbx_strand_id
1 'polypeptide(L)'
;MKVLLTGATGVAGLATLRALLKDPSVSHVTVLARRPLPAWVKLPGSPPASSPDSPPTHPKLTALTQPSFLSYPPDLLPTLAEHDACIWALGTASRSVSESEYVEITEGYLNAFLGALEEAKVGSGEKPFRFVFVSGNGADSKGKSMILFARSKGRAENALFAFADGSSGKVKASVLRPAYFFPSPEHPEDAQHQRGATARFMHTVLSPVFSAMSMITPVENLAEFAIQAAKGMWEDKGRLFENGEMNKLVEQAREKA
;
A
#
# COMPACT_ATOMS: atom_id res chain seq x y z
N MET A 1 1.73 -4.25 16.94
CA MET A 1 2.63 -4.44 15.78
C MET A 1 3.09 -3.08 15.26
N LYS A 2 4.34 -2.99 14.79
CA LYS A 2 4.90 -1.82 14.10
C LYS A 2 4.79 -2.03 12.59
N VAL A 3 4.25 -1.05 11.85
CA VAL A 3 3.99 -1.15 10.41
C VAL A 3 4.72 -0.06 9.63
N LEU A 4 5.47 -0.45 8.60
CA LEU A 4 5.95 0.46 7.56
C LEU A 4 4.83 0.70 6.55
N LEU A 5 4.66 1.95 6.13
CA LEU A 5 3.71 2.32 5.08
C LEU A 5 4.39 3.19 4.04
N THR A 6 4.21 2.86 2.78
CA THR A 6 4.62 3.72 1.65
C THR A 6 3.39 4.21 0.88
N GLY A 7 3.52 5.31 0.15
CA GLY A 7 2.41 5.84 -0.67
C GLY A 7 1.25 6.43 0.13
N ALA A 8 1.51 6.89 1.37
CA ALA A 8 0.51 7.42 2.30
C ALA A 8 -0.30 8.64 1.82
N THR A 9 0.13 9.30 0.74
CA THR A 9 -0.61 10.42 0.11
C THR A 9 -1.55 9.96 -1.01
N GLY A 10 -1.40 8.71 -1.49
CA GLY A 10 -2.28 8.12 -2.51
C GLY A 10 -3.58 7.61 -1.90
N VAL A 11 -4.55 7.27 -2.76
CA VAL A 11 -5.90 6.85 -2.34
C VAL A 11 -5.86 5.65 -1.38
N ALA A 12 -5.22 4.55 -1.81
CA ALA A 12 -5.11 3.34 -0.99
C ALA A 12 -4.25 3.59 0.26
N GLY A 13 -3.08 4.20 0.10
CA GLY A 13 -2.16 4.44 1.22
C GLY A 13 -2.73 5.36 2.30
N LEU A 14 -3.48 6.40 1.95
CA LEU A 14 -4.10 7.30 2.92
C LEU A 14 -5.22 6.61 3.70
N ALA A 15 -6.08 5.84 3.02
CA ALA A 15 -7.11 5.04 3.69
C ALA A 15 -6.47 4.02 4.65
N THR A 16 -5.43 3.33 4.20
CA THR A 16 -4.65 2.41 5.04
C THR A 16 -4.01 3.11 6.23
N LEU A 17 -3.41 4.29 6.05
CA LEU A 17 -2.84 5.06 7.16
C LEU A 17 -3.90 5.37 8.22
N ARG A 18 -5.07 5.89 7.81
CA ARG A 18 -6.16 6.20 8.76
C ARG A 18 -6.65 4.96 9.48
N ALA A 19 -6.78 3.84 8.78
CA ALA A 19 -7.18 2.57 9.38
C ALA A 19 -6.13 2.02 10.36
N LEU A 20 -4.84 2.07 10.01
CA LEU A 20 -3.73 1.67 10.90
C LEU A 20 -3.71 2.48 12.20
N LEU A 21 -3.95 3.80 12.12
CA LEU A 21 -3.93 4.66 13.32
C LEU A 21 -5.10 4.39 14.27
N LYS A 22 -6.26 3.97 13.73
CA LYS A 22 -7.43 3.54 14.51
C LYS A 22 -7.28 2.14 15.10
N ASP A 23 -6.46 1.29 14.51
CA ASP A 23 -6.33 -0.11 14.92
C ASP A 23 -5.60 -0.26 16.28
N PRO A 24 -6.23 -0.87 17.30
CA PRO A 24 -5.62 -1.00 18.63
C PRO A 24 -4.44 -1.98 18.66
N SER A 25 -4.39 -2.95 17.74
CA SER A 25 -3.27 -3.89 17.67
C SER A 25 -2.03 -3.29 17.00
N VAL A 26 -2.17 -2.13 16.35
CA VAL A 26 -1.06 -1.36 15.76
C VAL A 26 -0.53 -0.39 16.82
N SER A 27 0.74 -0.59 17.18
CA SER A 27 1.43 0.20 18.20
C SER A 27 2.14 1.39 17.59
N HIS A 28 2.66 1.26 16.36
CA HIS A 28 3.36 2.34 15.65
C HIS A 28 3.26 2.18 14.13
N VAL A 29 3.23 3.31 13.43
CA VAL A 29 3.28 3.39 11.97
C VAL A 29 4.44 4.30 11.57
N THR A 30 5.34 3.78 10.74
CA THR A 30 6.39 4.58 10.12
C THR A 30 6.06 4.76 8.65
N VAL A 31 5.78 5.99 8.25
CA VAL A 31 5.56 6.35 6.84
C VAL A 31 6.90 6.69 6.20
N LEU A 32 7.26 5.97 5.13
CA LEU A 32 8.34 6.38 4.23
C LEU A 32 7.72 7.17 3.08
N ALA A 33 8.11 8.44 2.94
CA ALA A 33 7.59 9.31 1.89
C ALA A 33 8.68 10.19 1.29
N ARG A 34 8.59 10.50 -0.01
CA ARG A 34 9.58 11.37 -0.68
C ARG A 34 9.62 12.80 -0.16
N ARG A 35 8.56 13.23 0.52
CA ARG A 35 8.36 14.56 1.08
C ARG A 35 7.56 14.43 2.38
N PRO A 36 7.61 15.43 3.28
CA PRO A 36 6.71 15.48 4.43
C PRO A 36 5.25 15.29 4.02
N LEU A 37 4.46 14.69 4.91
CA LEU A 37 3.01 14.56 4.67
C LEU A 37 2.41 15.97 4.49
N PRO A 38 1.62 16.19 3.43
CA PRO A 38 1.09 17.52 3.15
C PRO A 38 -0.02 17.87 4.14
N ALA A 39 -0.17 19.17 4.43
CA ALA A 39 -1.14 19.67 5.42
C ALA A 39 -2.61 19.35 5.12
N TRP A 40 -2.96 19.04 3.87
CA TRP A 40 -4.32 18.62 3.50
C TRP A 40 -4.68 17.21 4.04
N VAL A 41 -3.68 16.40 4.41
CA VAL A 41 -3.91 15.07 4.98
C VAL A 41 -4.45 15.22 6.40
N LYS A 42 -5.72 14.86 6.58
CA LYS A 42 -6.36 14.78 7.90
C LYS A 42 -6.27 13.36 8.44
N LEU A 43 -5.74 13.21 9.66
CA LEU A 43 -5.63 11.92 10.34
C LEU A 43 -6.58 11.87 11.56
N PRO A 44 -7.13 10.68 11.89
CA PRO A 44 -7.96 10.50 13.07
C PRO A 44 -7.13 10.71 14.34
N GLY A 45 -7.67 11.45 15.32
CA GLY A 45 -7.00 11.67 16.60
C GLY A 45 -5.77 12.58 16.54
N SER A 46 -5.52 13.26 15.42
CA SER A 46 -4.44 14.25 15.33
C SER A 46 -4.70 15.45 16.25
N PRO A 47 -3.66 15.98 16.91
CA PRO A 47 -3.76 17.26 17.59
C PRO A 47 -3.99 18.39 16.56
N PRO A 48 -4.46 19.57 16.99
CA PRO A 48 -4.56 20.73 16.14
C PRO A 48 -3.24 21.03 15.43
N ALA A 49 -3.31 21.39 14.14
CA ALA A 49 -2.12 21.78 13.39
C ALA A 49 -1.47 23.01 14.02
N SER A 50 -0.14 22.99 14.15
CA SER A 50 0.64 24.11 14.68
C SER A 50 0.63 25.34 13.75
N SER A 51 0.41 25.13 12.46
CA SER A 51 0.21 26.18 11.45
C SER A 51 -0.57 25.61 10.25
N PRO A 52 -1.13 26.46 9.36
CA PRO A 52 -1.86 26.00 8.18
C PRO A 52 -1.09 25.06 7.26
N ASP A 53 0.24 25.17 7.23
CA ASP A 53 1.13 24.39 6.37
C ASP A 53 1.86 23.26 7.11
N SER A 54 1.60 23.09 8.41
CA SER A 54 2.27 22.07 9.22
C SER A 54 1.82 20.65 8.80
N PRO A 55 2.76 19.70 8.63
CA PRO A 55 2.41 18.30 8.43
C PRO A 55 1.53 17.75 9.56
N PRO A 56 0.61 16.82 9.27
CA PRO A 56 -0.18 16.18 10.31
C PRO A 56 0.72 15.32 11.22
N THR A 57 0.42 15.31 12.52
CA THR A 57 1.12 14.51 13.53
C THR A 57 0.15 13.57 14.24
N HIS A 58 0.66 12.47 14.79
CA HIS A 58 -0.12 11.53 15.59
C HIS A 58 0.80 10.76 16.55
N PRO A 59 0.38 10.42 17.78
CA PRO A 59 1.25 9.74 18.76
C PRO A 59 1.84 8.40 18.27
N LYS A 60 1.08 7.67 17.44
CA LYS A 60 1.51 6.41 16.80
C LYS A 60 2.25 6.58 15.46
N LEU A 61 2.56 7.80 15.01
CA LEU A 61 3.07 8.06 13.66
C LEU A 61 4.46 8.68 13.67
N THR A 62 5.38 8.07 12.92
CA THR A 62 6.63 8.70 12.49
C THR A 62 6.60 8.85 10.97
N ALA A 63 6.79 10.07 10.45
CA ALA A 63 6.93 10.30 9.02
C ALA A 63 8.42 10.56 8.69
N LEU A 64 9.05 9.62 7.98
CA LEU A 64 10.44 9.74 7.53
C LEU A 64 10.46 10.20 6.08
N THR A 65 11.25 11.24 5.83
CA THR A 65 11.47 11.74 4.47
C THR A 65 12.55 10.91 3.80
N GLN A 66 12.17 10.19 2.74
CA GLN A 66 13.02 9.33 1.93
C GLN A 66 13.02 9.85 0.48
N PRO A 67 13.92 10.79 0.12
CA PRO A 67 13.84 11.53 -1.15
C PRO A 67 13.86 10.62 -2.39
N SER A 68 14.59 9.50 -2.30
CA SER A 68 14.68 8.48 -3.34
C SER A 68 14.34 7.11 -2.77
N PHE A 69 13.55 6.34 -3.51
CA PHE A 69 13.27 4.93 -3.19
C PHE A 69 14.20 3.97 -3.94
N LEU A 70 15.21 4.50 -4.66
CA LEU A 70 16.25 3.70 -5.34
C LEU A 70 17.47 3.43 -4.46
N SER A 71 17.61 4.12 -3.32
CA SER A 71 18.70 3.95 -2.39
C SER A 71 18.20 4.12 -0.97
N TYR A 72 18.72 3.34 -0.03
CA TYR A 72 18.35 3.40 1.39
C TYR A 72 19.63 3.60 2.22
N PRO A 73 19.70 4.62 3.07
CA PRO A 73 20.91 4.89 3.82
C PRO A 73 21.08 3.87 4.97
N PRO A 74 22.33 3.52 5.37
CA PRO A 74 22.57 2.47 6.36
C PRO A 74 21.93 2.73 7.73
N ASP A 75 21.74 3.99 8.11
CA ASP A 75 21.09 4.43 9.36
C ASP A 75 19.58 4.13 9.39
N LEU A 76 18.96 3.91 8.23
CA LEU A 76 17.55 3.51 8.15
C LEU A 76 17.35 2.00 8.37
N LEU A 77 18.37 1.17 8.13
CA LEU A 77 18.25 -0.30 8.22
C LEU A 77 17.79 -0.79 9.61
N PRO A 78 18.32 -0.28 10.74
CA PRO A 78 17.81 -0.63 12.06
C PRO A 78 16.32 -0.29 12.22
N THR A 79 15.89 0.85 11.67
CA THR A 79 14.47 1.22 11.65
C THR A 79 13.67 0.19 10.87
N LEU A 80 14.12 -0.26 9.69
CA LEU A 80 13.41 -1.30 8.92
C LEU A 80 13.31 -2.62 9.71
N ALA A 81 14.39 -3.03 10.38
CA ALA A 81 14.47 -4.27 11.16
C ALA A 81 13.51 -4.33 12.36
N GLU A 82 13.16 -3.17 12.94
CA GLU A 82 12.22 -3.10 14.06
C GLU A 82 10.75 -3.31 13.67
N HIS A 83 10.41 -3.28 12.39
CA HIS A 83 9.03 -3.38 11.93
C HIS A 83 8.59 -4.82 11.72
N ASP A 84 7.30 -5.08 11.95
CA ASP A 84 6.70 -6.40 11.80
C ASP A 84 6.17 -6.62 10.37
N ALA A 85 5.83 -5.54 9.68
CA ALA A 85 5.23 -5.57 8.36
C ALA A 85 5.52 -4.29 7.56
N CYS A 86 5.40 -4.39 6.24
CA CYS A 86 5.32 -3.27 5.32
C CYS A 86 4.08 -3.38 4.45
N ILE A 87 3.31 -2.28 4.37
CA ILE A 87 2.28 -2.11 3.34
C ILE A 87 2.84 -1.19 2.26
N TRP A 88 3.14 -1.78 1.11
CA TRP A 88 3.67 -1.09 -0.05
C TRP A 88 2.53 -0.60 -0.96
N ALA A 89 2.13 0.65 -0.76
CA ALA A 89 1.08 1.31 -1.54
C ALA A 89 1.64 2.41 -2.47
N LEU A 90 2.92 2.33 -2.84
CA LEU A 90 3.50 3.17 -3.88
C LEU A 90 3.05 2.73 -5.28
N GLY A 91 2.71 3.74 -6.08
CA GLY A 91 2.37 3.57 -7.49
C GLY A 91 2.05 4.90 -8.14
N THR A 92 2.09 4.91 -9.46
CA THR A 92 1.65 6.02 -10.30
C THR A 92 0.74 5.48 -11.41
N ALA A 93 0.00 6.35 -12.07
CA ALA A 93 -0.75 5.96 -13.26
C ALA A 93 0.21 5.85 -14.46
N SER A 94 0.20 4.72 -15.17
CA SER A 94 1.07 4.49 -16.34
C SER A 94 0.85 5.50 -17.48
N ARG A 95 -0.31 6.17 -17.52
CA ARG A 95 -0.62 7.22 -18.50
C ARG A 95 -0.05 8.58 -18.14
N SER A 96 0.46 8.76 -16.92
CA SER A 96 0.91 10.05 -16.39
C SER A 96 2.43 10.24 -16.47
N VAL A 97 3.17 9.20 -16.87
CA VAL A 97 4.63 9.14 -16.86
C VAL A 97 5.13 8.38 -18.09
N SER A 98 6.42 8.47 -18.39
CA SER A 98 7.04 7.66 -19.45
C SER A 98 7.08 6.17 -19.07
N GLU A 99 7.31 5.27 -20.04
CA GLU A 99 7.44 3.84 -19.77
C GLU A 99 8.61 3.54 -18.82
N SER A 100 9.78 4.17 -19.03
CA SER A 100 10.95 3.98 -18.17
C SER A 100 10.69 4.46 -16.75
N GLU A 101 10.08 5.64 -16.58
CA GLU A 101 9.71 6.18 -15.27
C GLU A 101 8.65 5.30 -14.57
N TYR A 102 7.68 4.77 -15.32
CA TYR A 102 6.70 3.85 -14.76
C TYR A 102 7.33 2.55 -14.25
N VAL A 103 8.26 1.98 -15.03
CA VAL A 103 9.02 0.77 -14.66
C VAL A 103 9.92 1.05 -13.46
N GLU A 104 10.60 2.19 -13.41
CA GLU A 104 11.43 2.59 -12.27
C GLU A 104 10.59 2.70 -10.99
N ILE A 105 9.45 3.39 -11.04
CA ILE A 105 8.58 3.57 -9.87
C ILE A 105 7.94 2.25 -9.43
N THR A 106 7.55 1.38 -10.37
CA THR A 106 6.80 0.15 -10.08
C THR A 106 7.72 -1.01 -9.69
N GLU A 107 8.85 -1.17 -10.39
CA GLU A 107 9.77 -2.30 -10.23
C GLU A 107 11.06 -1.85 -9.53
N GLY A 108 11.68 -0.77 -9.99
CA GLY A 108 12.97 -0.28 -9.45
C GLY A 108 12.89 0.06 -7.97
N TYR A 109 11.89 0.85 -7.56
CA TYR A 109 11.70 1.25 -6.17
C TYR A 109 11.41 0.05 -5.27
N LEU A 110 10.61 -0.92 -5.76
CA LEU A 110 10.33 -2.14 -5.03
C LEU A 110 11.62 -2.95 -4.85
N ASN A 111 12.36 -3.21 -5.93
CA ASN A 111 13.58 -4.02 -5.89
C ASN A 111 14.65 -3.43 -4.96
N ALA A 112 14.86 -2.11 -5.01
CA ALA A 112 15.77 -1.44 -4.09
C ALA A 112 15.31 -1.57 -2.63
N PHE A 113 14.00 -1.52 -2.37
CA PHE A 113 13.47 -1.72 -1.03
C PHE A 113 13.63 -3.16 -0.55
N LEU A 114 13.40 -4.16 -1.41
CA LEU A 114 13.64 -5.58 -1.08
C LEU A 114 15.10 -5.82 -0.70
N GLY A 115 16.05 -5.22 -1.43
CA GLY A 115 17.47 -5.26 -1.06
C GLY A 115 17.75 -4.63 0.31
N ALA A 116 17.14 -3.48 0.62
CA ALA A 116 17.28 -2.86 1.93
C ALA A 116 16.67 -3.71 3.07
N LEU A 117 15.56 -4.40 2.82
CA LEU A 117 14.96 -5.33 3.78
C LEU A 117 15.86 -6.55 4.02
N GLU A 118 16.53 -7.05 2.98
CA GLU A 118 17.53 -8.12 3.08
C GLU A 118 18.72 -7.69 3.94
N GLU A 119 19.28 -6.52 3.65
CA GLU A 119 20.42 -5.95 4.38
C GLU A 119 20.08 -5.68 5.85
N ALA A 120 18.88 -5.16 6.11
CA ALA A 120 18.34 -4.97 7.45
C ALA A 120 18.02 -6.28 8.19
N LYS A 121 18.03 -7.44 7.49
CA LYS A 121 17.70 -8.77 8.03
C LYS A 121 16.34 -8.80 8.72
N VAL A 122 15.32 -8.26 8.06
CA VAL A 122 13.97 -8.20 8.63
C VAL A 122 13.37 -9.60 8.86
N GLY A 123 12.60 -9.70 9.94
CA GLY A 123 11.86 -10.92 10.29
C GLY A 123 12.74 -12.07 10.79
N SER A 124 12.09 -13.07 11.36
CA SER A 124 12.71 -14.32 11.82
C SER A 124 11.80 -15.51 11.48
N GLY A 125 12.29 -16.73 11.68
CA GLY A 125 11.48 -17.94 11.46
C GLY A 125 10.25 -18.01 12.38
N GLU A 126 10.37 -17.49 13.61
CA GLU A 126 9.27 -17.43 14.58
C GLU A 126 8.32 -16.27 14.32
N LYS A 127 8.87 -15.14 13.87
CA LYS A 127 8.13 -13.90 13.64
C LYS A 127 8.47 -13.34 12.25
N PRO A 128 7.82 -13.84 11.19
CA PRO A 128 8.11 -13.39 9.85
C PRO A 128 7.72 -11.94 9.64
N PHE A 129 8.52 -11.22 8.87
CA PHE A 129 8.20 -9.90 8.34
C PHE A 129 7.15 -10.04 7.23
N ARG A 130 6.04 -9.32 7.34
CA ARG A 130 4.94 -9.41 6.37
C ARG A 130 4.97 -8.28 5.38
N PHE A 131 5.18 -8.61 4.11
CA PHE A 131 5.18 -7.65 3.02
C PHE A 131 3.85 -7.71 2.25
N VAL A 132 3.08 -6.62 2.32
CA VAL A 132 1.81 -6.46 1.62
C VAL A 132 1.99 -5.53 0.43
N PHE A 133 1.86 -6.03 -0.79
CA PHE A 133 2.03 -5.26 -2.02
C PHE A 133 0.68 -4.92 -2.65
N VAL A 134 0.39 -3.62 -2.75
CA VAL A 134 -0.78 -3.13 -3.48
C VAL A 134 -0.46 -3.11 -4.98
N SER A 135 -0.85 -4.17 -5.68
CA SER A 135 -0.69 -4.34 -7.11
C SER A 135 -1.88 -3.71 -7.86
N GLY A 136 -2.57 -4.45 -8.72
CA GLY A 136 -3.85 -4.10 -9.28
C GLY A 136 -4.42 -5.20 -10.18
N ASN A 137 -5.73 -5.22 -10.30
CA ASN A 137 -6.48 -6.19 -11.08
C ASN A 137 -6.01 -6.21 -12.54
N GLY A 138 -5.77 -7.39 -13.08
CA GLY A 138 -5.25 -7.58 -14.43
C GLY A 138 -3.72 -7.46 -14.56
N ALA A 139 -2.98 -7.38 -13.45
CA ALA A 139 -1.53 -7.62 -13.49
C ALA A 139 -1.23 -9.00 -14.10
N ASP A 140 -0.21 -9.05 -14.96
CA ASP A 140 0.15 -10.25 -15.71
C ASP A 140 1.51 -10.79 -15.27
N SER A 141 1.48 -11.73 -14.34
CA SER A 141 2.68 -12.42 -13.82
C SER A 141 3.41 -13.24 -14.89
N LYS A 142 2.80 -13.50 -16.07
CA LYS A 142 3.51 -14.14 -17.19
C LYS A 142 4.38 -13.15 -17.98
N GLY A 143 4.19 -11.84 -17.76
CA GLY A 143 4.94 -10.78 -18.43
C GLY A 143 4.69 -10.66 -19.94
N LYS A 144 3.63 -11.29 -20.45
CA LYS A 144 3.31 -11.36 -21.89
C LYS A 144 2.34 -10.27 -22.34
N SER A 145 1.70 -9.58 -21.40
CA SER A 145 0.77 -8.50 -21.69
C SER A 145 1.43 -7.36 -22.45
N MET A 146 0.74 -6.89 -23.49
CA MET A 146 1.10 -5.67 -24.22
C MET A 146 0.76 -4.39 -23.43
N ILE A 147 -0.02 -4.52 -22.34
CA ILE A 147 -0.36 -3.40 -21.46
C ILE A 147 0.77 -3.23 -20.45
N LEU A 148 1.48 -2.10 -20.54
CA LEU A 148 2.63 -1.77 -19.68
C LEU A 148 2.32 -1.96 -18.18
N PHE A 149 1.19 -1.43 -17.72
CA PHE A 149 0.74 -1.57 -16.32
C PHE A 149 0.71 -3.04 -15.89
N ALA A 150 0.04 -3.89 -16.68
CA ALA A 150 -0.18 -5.29 -16.35
C ALA A 150 1.14 -6.05 -16.29
N ARG A 151 1.98 -5.87 -17.31
CA ARG A 151 3.30 -6.49 -17.40
C ARG A 151 4.22 -6.09 -16.26
N SER A 152 4.33 -4.79 -15.98
CA SER A 152 5.26 -4.27 -14.96
C SER A 152 4.81 -4.64 -13.53
N LYS A 153 3.51 -4.51 -13.22
CA LYS A 153 2.98 -4.99 -11.94
C LYS A 153 3.17 -6.49 -11.77
N GLY A 154 2.95 -7.29 -12.81
CA GLY A 154 3.19 -8.73 -12.76
C GLY A 154 4.66 -9.10 -12.52
N ARG A 155 5.62 -8.37 -13.10
CA ARG A 155 7.05 -8.54 -12.80
C ARG A 155 7.39 -8.16 -11.36
N ALA A 156 6.84 -7.05 -10.86
CA ALA A 156 7.02 -6.62 -9.47
C ALA A 156 6.49 -7.66 -8.47
N GLU A 157 5.31 -8.25 -8.73
CA GLU A 157 4.76 -9.35 -7.94
C GLU A 157 5.70 -10.56 -7.91
N ASN A 158 6.21 -10.98 -9.07
CA ASN A 158 7.14 -12.10 -9.16
C ASN A 158 8.45 -11.84 -8.41
N ALA A 159 8.98 -10.62 -8.48
CA ALA A 159 10.18 -10.23 -7.75
C ALA A 159 9.98 -10.32 -6.23
N LEU A 160 8.84 -9.83 -5.73
CA LEU A 160 8.47 -9.97 -4.31
C LEU A 160 8.32 -11.43 -3.89
N PHE A 161 7.68 -12.26 -4.71
CA PHE A 161 7.54 -13.68 -4.41
C PHE A 161 8.87 -14.41 -4.38
N ALA A 162 9.75 -14.15 -5.35
CA ALA A 162 11.09 -14.72 -5.37
C ALA A 162 11.90 -14.32 -4.13
N PHE A 163 11.81 -13.05 -3.72
CA PHE A 163 12.43 -12.57 -2.50
C PHE A 163 11.90 -13.29 -1.24
N ALA A 164 10.57 -13.39 -1.11
CA ALA A 164 9.96 -14.07 0.04
C ALA A 164 10.32 -15.56 0.08
N ASP A 165 10.32 -16.25 -1.07
CA ASP A 165 10.68 -17.67 -1.16
C ASP A 165 12.17 -17.90 -0.83
N GLY A 166 13.05 -16.96 -1.21
CA GLY A 166 14.48 -16.97 -0.85
C GLY A 166 14.78 -16.64 0.62
N SER A 167 13.83 -16.04 1.34
CA SER A 167 14.03 -15.59 2.73
C SER A 167 14.09 -16.72 3.78
N SER A 168 13.90 -17.97 3.38
CA SER A 168 13.79 -19.13 4.30
C SER A 168 12.68 -18.95 5.35
N GLY A 169 11.55 -18.38 4.94
CA GLY A 169 10.38 -18.16 5.79
C GLY A 169 10.43 -16.92 6.69
N LYS A 170 11.53 -16.14 6.67
CA LYS A 170 11.64 -14.87 7.43
C LYS A 170 10.76 -13.76 6.87
N VAL A 171 10.40 -13.84 5.59
CA VAL A 171 9.50 -12.91 4.92
C VAL A 171 8.31 -13.66 4.37
N LYS A 172 7.12 -13.12 4.58
CA LYS A 172 5.86 -13.58 3.97
C LYS A 172 5.31 -12.48 3.09
N ALA A 173 5.00 -12.79 1.84
CA ALA A 173 4.45 -11.85 0.88
C ALA A 173 2.94 -12.04 0.71
N SER A 174 2.21 -10.94 0.54
CA SER A 174 0.81 -10.91 0.13
C SER A 174 0.63 -9.85 -0.95
N VAL A 175 0.10 -10.25 -2.09
CA VAL A 175 -0.20 -9.37 -3.23
C VAL A 175 -1.69 -9.12 -3.30
N LEU A 176 -2.08 -7.85 -3.33
CA LEU A 176 -3.46 -7.41 -3.42
C LEU A 176 -3.68 -6.86 -4.82
N ARG A 177 -4.67 -7.40 -5.55
CA ARG A 177 -5.04 -6.93 -6.89
C ARG A 177 -6.41 -6.24 -6.86
N PRO A 178 -6.50 -5.02 -6.30
CA PRO A 178 -7.76 -4.28 -6.30
C PRO A 178 -8.15 -3.91 -7.73
N ALA A 179 -9.46 -3.86 -7.98
CA ALA A 179 -10.02 -3.30 -9.20
C ALA A 179 -10.02 -1.77 -9.09
N TYR A 180 -11.05 -1.10 -9.60
CA TYR A 180 -11.14 0.34 -9.51
C TYR A 180 -11.42 0.79 -8.06
N PHE A 181 -10.63 1.71 -7.53
CA PHE A 181 -10.87 2.34 -6.22
C PHE A 181 -10.74 3.86 -6.30
N PHE A 182 -11.54 4.53 -5.47
CA PHE A 182 -11.66 5.99 -5.40
C PHE A 182 -11.55 6.46 -3.94
N PRO A 183 -11.15 7.72 -3.69
CA PRO A 183 -11.16 8.30 -2.35
C PRO A 183 -12.47 8.05 -1.60
N SER A 184 -12.33 7.87 -0.28
CA SER A 184 -13.44 7.57 0.59
C SER A 184 -14.51 8.67 0.52
N PRO A 185 -15.81 8.31 0.43
CA PRO A 185 -16.90 9.27 0.57
C PRO A 185 -16.92 9.98 1.94
N GLU A 186 -16.28 9.41 2.97
CA GLU A 186 -16.15 10.03 4.30
C GLU A 186 -15.16 11.21 4.30
N HIS A 187 -14.29 11.28 3.29
CA HIS A 187 -13.25 12.30 3.12
C HIS A 187 -13.23 12.84 1.68
N PRO A 188 -14.33 13.47 1.21
CA PRO A 188 -14.47 13.90 -0.18
C PRO A 188 -13.42 14.94 -0.60
N GLU A 189 -12.86 15.68 0.35
CA GLU A 189 -11.79 16.64 0.11
C GLU A 189 -10.50 15.98 -0.41
N ASP A 190 -10.24 14.70 -0.09
CA ASP A 190 -9.03 14.02 -0.56
C ASP A 190 -9.02 13.88 -2.09
N ALA A 191 -10.20 13.77 -2.70
CA ALA A 191 -10.33 13.57 -4.13
C ALA A 191 -9.71 14.71 -4.94
N GLN A 192 -9.75 15.95 -4.45
CA GLN A 192 -9.15 17.08 -5.16
C GLN A 192 -7.61 17.02 -5.18
N HIS A 193 -7.00 16.31 -4.22
CA HIS A 193 -5.55 16.15 -4.11
C HIS A 193 -5.05 14.87 -4.77
N GLN A 194 -5.90 13.85 -4.89
CA GLN A 194 -5.54 12.52 -5.36
C GLN A 194 -5.99 12.21 -6.79
N ARG A 195 -6.98 12.94 -7.32
CA ARG A 195 -7.55 12.70 -8.64
C ARG A 195 -7.74 14.02 -9.39
N GLY A 196 -7.27 14.07 -10.64
CA GLY A 196 -7.52 15.21 -11.53
C GLY A 196 -9.01 15.40 -11.83
N ALA A 197 -9.41 16.61 -12.24
CA ALA A 197 -10.82 16.96 -12.46
C ALA A 197 -11.55 15.98 -13.39
N THR A 198 -10.93 15.58 -14.52
CA THR A 198 -11.50 14.61 -15.46
C THR A 198 -11.73 13.24 -14.81
N ALA A 199 -10.81 12.77 -13.98
CA ALA A 199 -10.94 11.48 -13.29
C ALA A 199 -12.07 11.51 -12.25
N ARG A 200 -12.27 12.65 -11.57
CA ARG A 200 -13.40 12.83 -10.65
C ARG A 200 -14.74 12.83 -11.39
N PHE A 201 -14.82 13.53 -12.52
CA PHE A 201 -16.01 13.52 -13.36
C PHE A 201 -16.35 12.12 -13.90
N MET A 202 -15.34 11.42 -14.45
CA MET A 202 -15.52 10.04 -14.92
C MET A 202 -15.96 9.09 -13.80
N HIS A 203 -15.45 9.28 -12.58
CA HIS A 203 -15.90 8.49 -11.43
C HIS A 203 -17.40 8.64 -11.19
N THR A 204 -17.91 9.88 -11.13
CA THR A 204 -19.33 10.16 -10.90
C THR A 204 -20.23 9.52 -11.96
N VAL A 205 -19.78 9.49 -13.22
CA VAL A 205 -20.57 8.92 -14.32
C VAL A 205 -20.49 7.39 -14.36
N LEU A 206 -19.31 6.81 -14.12
CA LEU A 206 -19.06 5.38 -14.34
C LEU A 206 -19.22 4.52 -13.08
N SER A 207 -19.27 5.11 -11.88
CA SER A 207 -19.33 4.33 -10.64
C SER A 207 -20.55 3.42 -10.51
N PRO A 208 -21.80 3.78 -10.92
CA PRO A 208 -22.93 2.86 -10.80
C PRO A 208 -22.76 1.61 -11.67
N VAL A 209 -22.20 1.83 -12.87
CA VAL A 209 -21.93 0.78 -13.86
C VAL A 209 -20.82 -0.15 -13.37
N PHE A 210 -19.72 0.40 -12.85
CA PHE A 210 -18.62 -0.40 -12.29
C PHE A 210 -19.04 -1.16 -11.02
N SER A 211 -19.92 -0.56 -10.20
CA SER A 211 -20.47 -1.21 -9.00
C SER A 211 -21.33 -2.42 -9.38
N ALA A 212 -22.24 -2.28 -10.34
CA ALA A 212 -23.11 -3.36 -10.80
C ALA A 212 -22.32 -4.55 -11.40
N MET A 213 -21.11 -4.30 -11.90
CA MET A 213 -20.22 -5.33 -12.45
C MET A 213 -19.18 -5.85 -11.46
N SER A 214 -19.26 -5.49 -10.17
CA SER A 214 -18.28 -5.88 -9.14
C SER A 214 -16.83 -5.50 -9.50
N MET A 215 -16.65 -4.41 -10.25
CA MET A 215 -15.34 -3.90 -10.67
C MET A 215 -14.80 -2.80 -9.75
N ILE A 216 -15.42 -2.61 -8.59
CA ILE A 216 -14.99 -1.66 -7.56
C ILE A 216 -14.38 -2.40 -6.38
N THR A 217 -13.27 -1.87 -5.87
CA THR A 217 -12.78 -2.16 -4.53
C THR A 217 -13.08 -0.93 -3.67
N PRO A 218 -14.02 -0.99 -2.71
CA PRO A 218 -14.14 0.06 -1.71
C PRO A 218 -12.79 0.28 -1.03
N VAL A 219 -12.35 1.53 -0.91
CA VAL A 219 -10.99 1.82 -0.42
C VAL A 219 -10.82 1.41 1.04
N GLU A 220 -11.92 1.42 1.81
CA GLU A 220 -12.02 0.94 3.18
C GLU A 220 -11.77 -0.57 3.25
N ASN A 221 -12.36 -1.35 2.33
CA ASN A 221 -12.12 -2.78 2.25
C ASN A 221 -10.67 -3.07 1.86
N LEU A 222 -10.10 -2.30 0.93
CA LEU A 222 -8.69 -2.44 0.56
C LEU A 222 -7.76 -2.15 1.74
N ALA A 223 -8.03 -1.08 2.48
CA ALA A 223 -7.27 -0.68 3.66
C ALA A 223 -7.36 -1.74 4.77
N GLU A 224 -8.57 -2.22 5.07
CA GLU A 224 -8.81 -3.26 6.07
C GLU A 224 -8.14 -4.58 5.69
N PHE A 225 -8.31 -5.03 4.44
CA PHE A 225 -7.67 -6.25 3.95
C PHE A 225 -6.15 -6.16 4.03
N ALA A 226 -5.55 -5.01 3.69
CA ALA A 226 -4.11 -4.79 3.78
C ALA A 226 -3.60 -4.91 5.23
N ILE A 227 -4.36 -4.41 6.21
CA ILE A 227 -4.02 -4.52 7.63
C ILE A 227 -4.16 -5.97 8.11
N GLN A 228 -5.22 -6.66 7.72
CA GLN A 228 -5.43 -8.07 8.05
C GLN A 228 -4.33 -8.96 7.44
N ALA A 229 -3.92 -8.69 6.19
CA ALA A 229 -2.78 -9.34 5.56
C ALA A 229 -1.47 -9.04 6.31
N ALA A 230 -1.24 -7.79 6.73
CA ALA A 230 -0.08 -7.41 7.53
C ALA A 230 -0.05 -8.09 8.92
N LYS A 231 -1.21 -8.51 9.44
CA LYS A 231 -1.34 -9.31 10.67
C LYS A 231 -1.17 -10.81 10.43
N GLY A 232 -1.07 -11.26 9.18
CA GLY A 232 -0.97 -12.67 8.82
C GLY A 232 -2.30 -13.43 8.78
N MET A 233 -3.44 -12.72 8.78
CA MET A 233 -4.77 -13.33 8.85
C MET A 233 -5.10 -14.24 7.64
N TRP A 234 -4.47 -13.99 6.50
CA TRP A 234 -4.81 -14.63 5.22
C TRP A 234 -3.77 -15.62 4.71
N GLU A 235 -2.76 -15.96 5.52
CA GLU A 235 -1.65 -16.83 5.09
C GLU A 235 -2.11 -18.25 4.69
N ASP A 236 -3.20 -18.74 5.28
CA ASP A 236 -3.81 -20.04 4.96
C ASP A 236 -4.62 -20.01 3.65
N LYS A 237 -4.98 -18.82 3.16
CA LYS A 237 -5.75 -18.60 1.93
C LYS A 237 -4.88 -18.41 0.70
N GLY A 238 -3.59 -18.15 0.88
CA GLY A 238 -2.62 -17.98 -0.19
C GLY A 238 -1.85 -16.67 -0.06
N ARG A 239 -1.28 -16.21 -1.17
CA ARG A 239 -0.39 -15.03 -1.20
C ARG A 239 -0.74 -14.01 -2.29
N LEU A 240 -1.78 -14.26 -3.07
CA LEU A 240 -2.26 -13.38 -4.13
C LEU A 240 -3.77 -13.35 -4.09
N PHE A 241 -4.34 -12.16 -3.98
CA PHE A 241 -5.77 -11.97 -3.75
C PHE A 241 -6.36 -11.05 -4.81
N GLU A 242 -7.32 -11.56 -5.56
CA GLU A 242 -8.05 -10.80 -6.58
C GLU A 242 -9.16 -9.95 -5.95
N ASN A 243 -9.64 -8.94 -6.67
CA ASN A 243 -10.64 -7.98 -6.16
C ASN A 243 -11.86 -8.63 -5.48
N GLY A 244 -12.52 -9.56 -6.17
CA GLY A 244 -13.74 -10.20 -5.66
C GLY A 244 -13.48 -11.04 -4.40
N GLU A 245 -12.32 -11.68 -4.33
CA GLU A 245 -11.90 -12.48 -3.18
C GLU A 245 -11.64 -11.59 -1.96
N MET A 246 -10.88 -10.51 -2.12
CA MET A 246 -10.59 -9.58 -1.02
C MET A 246 -11.87 -8.99 -0.42
N ASN A 247 -12.79 -8.52 -1.26
CA ASN A 247 -14.06 -7.94 -0.78
C ASN A 247 -14.87 -8.95 0.04
N LYS A 248 -14.96 -10.19 -0.44
CA LYS A 248 -15.66 -11.27 0.25
C LYS A 248 -15.00 -11.64 1.59
N LEU A 249 -13.67 -11.73 1.62
CA LEU A 249 -12.94 -12.08 2.84
C LEU A 249 -13.07 -11.00 3.93
N VAL A 250 -13.05 -9.72 3.55
CA VAL A 250 -13.29 -8.62 4.50
C VAL A 250 -14.70 -8.69 5.09
N GLU A 251 -15.71 -8.90 4.25
CA GLU A 251 -17.11 -9.02 4.70
C GLU A 251 -17.28 -10.18 5.68
N GLN A 252 -16.73 -11.35 5.35
CA GLN A 252 -16.75 -12.53 6.22
C GLN A 252 -16.01 -12.34 7.54
N ALA A 253 -14.93 -11.53 7.55
CA ALA A 253 -14.21 -11.22 8.78
C ALA A 253 -15.03 -10.32 9.71
N ARG A 254 -15.74 -9.34 9.15
CA ARG A 254 -16.62 -8.44 9.92
C ARG A 254 -17.82 -9.16 10.53
N GLU A 255 -18.40 -10.14 9.83
CA GLU A 255 -19.50 -10.96 10.36
C GLU A 255 -19.10 -11.83 11.57
N LYS A 256 -17.80 -12.10 11.72
CA LYS A 256 -17.26 -12.96 12.79
C LYS A 256 -16.68 -12.19 13.97
N ALA A 257 -16.55 -10.86 13.86
CA ALA A 257 -15.96 -9.98 14.86
C ALA A 257 -17.02 -9.44 15.84
#